data_AF-A0A940ZNS3-F1
#
_entry.id   AF-A0A940ZNS3-F1
#
_cell.length_a   1.000
_cell.length_b   1.000
_cell.length_c   1.000
_cell.angle_alpha   90.00
_cell.angle_beta   90.00
_cell.angle_gamma   90.00
#
_symmetry.space_group_name_H-M   'P 1'
#
loop_
_entity.id
_entity.type
_entity.pdbx_description
1 polymer ?
#
loop_
_entity_poly.entity_id
_entity_poly.type
_entity_poly.pdbx_seq_one_letter_code
_entity_poly.pdbx_strand_id
1 'polypeptide(L)'
;MDSLTLNELAELLLVASYAETEAMGHTNFFISVSEIAANLGVENQSQIIDACHLLEEKGCILLAFDHATALSASITPEGEAYVAAGGETGIIGEYQRYRSIKANTSGNLPGIEFEQSDQLTSYFEPPSPSSEIPPDITGATLPAGVERDDLRHIFASLEMLINSDASLPAGQKSDLFIDLKSLELQVSKDNPRRPVIESIASDLKKLPGLAALVDLLIAKI
;
A
#
# COMPACT_ATOMS: atom_id res chain seq x y z
N MET A 1 23.38 2.30 -17.20
CA MET A 1 22.05 2.14 -16.62
C MET A 1 21.91 3.31 -15.68
N ASP A 2 21.39 4.44 -16.18
CA ASP A 2 21.10 5.60 -15.34
C ASP A 2 20.24 5.13 -14.17
N SER A 3 20.66 5.47 -12.94
CA SER A 3 19.91 5.06 -11.77
C SER A 3 18.55 5.76 -11.81
N LEU A 4 17.46 5.01 -11.92
CA LEU A 4 16.12 5.56 -11.73
C LEU A 4 16.12 6.36 -10.43
N THR A 5 15.64 7.60 -10.50
CA THR A 5 15.41 8.38 -9.30
C THR A 5 14.30 7.74 -8.47
N LEU A 6 14.25 8.07 -7.17
CA LEU A 6 13.24 7.51 -6.28
C LEU A 6 11.80 7.79 -6.76
N ASN A 7 11.56 8.99 -7.31
CA ASN A 7 10.27 9.38 -7.86
C ASN A 7 9.90 8.60 -9.13
N GLU A 8 10.86 8.41 -10.04
CA GLU A 8 10.66 7.60 -11.24
C GLU A 8 10.37 6.14 -10.86
N LEU A 9 11.07 5.62 -9.85
CA LEU A 9 10.83 4.26 -9.36
C LEU A 9 9.45 4.13 -8.73
N ALA A 10 9.05 5.10 -7.91
CA ALA A 10 7.71 5.17 -7.34
C ALA A 10 6.63 5.18 -8.43
N GLU A 11 6.75 6.06 -9.42
CA GLU A 11 5.78 6.12 -10.52
C GLU A 11 5.76 4.85 -11.36
N LEU A 12 6.93 4.26 -11.62
CA LEU A 12 7.05 2.99 -12.35
C LEU A 12 6.38 1.83 -11.59
N LEU A 13 6.61 1.74 -10.28
CA LEU A 13 5.96 0.74 -9.43
C LEU A 13 4.44 0.94 -9.37
N LEU A 14 3.98 2.19 -9.28
CA LEU A 14 2.55 2.52 -9.27
C LEU A 14 1.87 2.12 -10.58
N VAL A 15 2.40 2.52 -11.73
CA VAL A 15 1.80 2.21 -13.03
C VAL A 15 1.85 0.70 -13.33
N ALA A 16 2.91 0.01 -12.92
CA ALA A 16 3.01 -1.44 -13.09
C ALA A 16 2.00 -2.18 -12.19
N SER A 17 1.84 -1.73 -10.94
CA SER A 17 0.81 -2.26 -10.03
C SER A 17 -0.59 -2.04 -10.58
N TYR A 18 -0.86 -0.84 -11.13
CA TYR A 18 -2.15 -0.51 -11.73
C TYR A 18 -2.46 -1.42 -12.92
N ALA A 19 -1.47 -1.61 -13.80
CA ALA A 19 -1.58 -2.49 -14.96
C ALA A 19 -1.87 -3.96 -14.59
N GLU A 20 -1.36 -4.43 -13.45
CA GLU A 20 -1.66 -5.77 -12.90
C GLU A 20 -3.05 -5.82 -12.26
N THR A 21 -3.48 -4.80 -11.49
CA THR A 21 -4.85 -4.73 -10.95
C THR A 21 -5.90 -4.76 -12.07
N GLU A 22 -5.67 -4.02 -13.17
CA GLU A 22 -6.57 -4.01 -14.31
C GLU A 22 -6.61 -5.36 -15.03
N ALA A 23 -5.47 -6.05 -15.16
CA ALA A 23 -5.40 -7.37 -15.79
C ALA A 23 -6.19 -8.43 -14.99
N MET A 24 -6.25 -8.29 -13.66
CA MET A 24 -7.01 -9.16 -12.77
C MET A 24 -8.50 -8.82 -12.70
N GLY A 25 -8.94 -7.71 -13.30
CA GLY A 25 -10.35 -7.30 -13.36
C GLY A 25 -10.93 -6.79 -12.04
N HIS A 26 -10.09 -6.51 -11.04
CA HIS A 26 -10.51 -6.10 -9.70
C HIS A 26 -9.51 -5.13 -9.05
N THR A 27 -10.00 -3.97 -8.59
CA THR A 27 -9.18 -2.87 -8.04
C THR A 27 -8.90 -2.96 -6.53
N ASN A 28 -9.56 -3.88 -5.80
CA ASN A 28 -9.51 -3.95 -4.33
C ASN A 28 -8.58 -5.04 -3.77
N PHE A 29 -7.64 -5.55 -4.58
CA PHE A 29 -6.67 -6.55 -4.11
C PHE A 29 -5.36 -5.92 -3.73
N PHE A 30 -4.76 -6.44 -2.66
CA PHE A 30 -3.36 -6.18 -2.35
C PHE A 30 -2.50 -6.97 -3.35
N ILE A 31 -1.63 -6.28 -4.07
CA ILE A 31 -0.68 -6.89 -4.99
C ILE A 31 0.71 -6.87 -4.35
N SER A 32 1.44 -7.96 -4.53
CA SER A 32 2.85 -8.05 -4.16
C SER A 32 3.70 -7.06 -4.96
N VAL A 33 4.14 -5.98 -4.30
CA VAL A 33 5.03 -5.00 -4.91
C VAL A 33 6.42 -5.59 -5.12
N SER A 34 6.84 -6.51 -4.24
CA SER A 34 8.10 -7.23 -4.40
C SER A 34 8.14 -8.06 -5.69
N GLU A 35 7.03 -8.71 -6.05
CA GLU A 35 6.92 -9.47 -7.30
C GLU A 35 6.91 -8.56 -8.52
N ILE A 36 6.17 -7.45 -8.45
CA ILE A 36 6.16 -6.43 -9.52
C ILE A 36 7.56 -5.85 -9.73
N ALA A 37 8.25 -5.46 -8.65
CA ALA A 37 9.59 -4.92 -8.72
C ALA A 37 10.58 -5.93 -9.33
N ALA A 38 10.48 -7.21 -8.96
CA ALA A 38 11.28 -8.28 -9.56
C ALA A 38 10.99 -8.43 -11.07
N ASN A 39 9.72 -8.34 -11.49
CA ASN A 39 9.33 -8.38 -12.91
C ASN A 39 9.85 -7.20 -13.71
N LEU A 40 10.08 -6.06 -13.05
CA LEU A 40 10.69 -4.86 -13.64
C LEU A 40 12.24 -4.91 -13.62
N GLY A 41 12.84 -5.94 -13.02
CA GLY A 41 14.30 -6.08 -12.86
C GLY A 41 14.88 -5.18 -11.77
N VAL A 42 14.05 -4.70 -10.84
CA VAL A 42 14.49 -3.89 -9.69
C VAL A 42 14.77 -4.82 -8.51
N GLU A 43 16.04 -4.98 -8.16
CA GLU A 43 16.48 -5.89 -7.09
C GLU A 43 16.80 -5.17 -5.77
N ASN A 44 16.90 -3.83 -5.79
CA ASN A 44 17.25 -3.05 -4.61
C ASN A 44 16.04 -2.86 -3.68
N GLN A 45 15.94 -3.75 -2.69
CA GLN A 45 14.83 -3.78 -1.74
C GLN A 45 14.69 -2.48 -0.92
N SER A 46 15.79 -1.80 -0.57
CA SER A 46 15.72 -0.52 0.14
C SER A 46 15.05 0.55 -0.71
N GLN A 47 15.44 0.66 -1.98
CA GLN A 47 14.84 1.65 -2.89
C GLN A 47 13.37 1.36 -3.18
N ILE A 48 12.99 0.08 -3.26
CA ILE A 48 11.59 -0.32 -3.43
C ILE A 48 10.76 0.11 -2.22
N ILE A 49 11.25 -0.14 -1.00
CA ILE A 49 10.58 0.27 0.24
C ILE A 49 10.45 1.79 0.32
N ASP A 50 11.54 2.53 0.04
CA ASP A 50 11.54 3.99 0.06
C ASP A 50 10.55 4.57 -0.97
N ALA A 51 10.49 3.99 -2.18
CA ALA A 51 9.57 4.40 -3.24
C ALA A 51 8.11 4.12 -2.85
N CYS A 52 7.86 2.99 -2.19
CA CYS A 52 6.54 2.63 -1.67
C CYS A 52 6.08 3.57 -0.56
N HIS A 53 6.95 3.93 0.37
CA HIS A 53 6.62 4.92 1.40
C HIS A 53 6.33 6.28 0.81
N LEU A 54 7.04 6.69 -0.25
CA LEU A 54 6.76 7.93 -0.97
C LEU A 54 5.37 7.92 -1.63
N LEU A 55 4.97 6.80 -2.24
CA LEU A 55 3.62 6.65 -2.80
C LEU A 55 2.53 6.64 -1.73
N GLU A 56 2.80 6.03 -0.58
CA GLU A 56 1.88 6.00 0.56
C GLU A 56 1.71 7.39 1.19
N GLU A 57 2.80 8.16 1.33
CA GLU A 57 2.77 9.55 1.80
C GLU A 57 1.96 10.45 0.85
N LYS A 58 2.11 10.25 -0.47
CA LYS A 58 1.29 10.91 -1.49
C LYS A 58 -0.18 10.45 -1.50
N GLY A 59 -0.51 9.40 -0.74
CA GLY A 59 -1.86 8.84 -0.69
C GLY A 59 -2.25 8.01 -1.91
N CYS A 60 -1.29 7.63 -2.76
CA CYS A 60 -1.53 6.88 -4.00
C CYS A 60 -1.71 5.38 -3.77
N ILE A 61 -1.15 4.85 -2.67
CA ILE A 61 -1.25 3.44 -2.30
C ILE A 61 -1.47 3.27 -0.80
N LEU A 62 -1.97 2.10 -0.42
CA LEU A 62 -2.01 1.60 0.96
C LEU A 62 -1.07 0.41 1.08
N LEU A 63 -0.04 0.52 1.92
CA LEU A 63 0.91 -0.56 2.14
C LEU A 63 0.41 -1.56 3.18
N ALA A 64 0.63 -2.84 2.88
CA ALA A 64 0.44 -3.95 3.79
C ALA A 64 1.71 -4.81 3.83
N PHE A 65 2.18 -5.10 5.04
CA PHE A 65 3.25 -6.05 5.26
C PHE A 65 2.64 -7.36 5.74
N ASP A 66 2.89 -8.46 5.02
CA ASP A 66 2.61 -9.79 5.54
C ASP A 66 3.66 -10.15 6.62
N HIS A 67 3.30 -11.05 7.54
CA HIS A 67 4.17 -11.66 8.54
C HIS A 67 5.44 -12.29 7.95
N ALA A 68 5.44 -12.59 6.64
CA ALA A 68 6.57 -13.10 5.87
C ALA A 68 7.45 -12.00 5.22
N THR A 69 7.31 -10.72 5.59
CA THR A 69 8.04 -9.56 5.02
C THR A 69 7.73 -9.25 3.55
N ALA A 70 6.72 -9.90 2.97
CA ALA A 70 6.24 -9.56 1.64
C ALA A 70 5.58 -8.18 1.65
N LEU A 71 6.09 -7.26 0.84
CA LEU A 71 5.54 -5.91 0.67
C LEU A 71 4.41 -5.98 -0.34
N SER A 72 3.18 -5.72 0.12
CA SER A 72 2.01 -5.66 -0.73
C SER A 72 1.38 -4.26 -0.69
N ALA A 73 0.72 -3.86 -1.76
CA ALA A 73 0.05 -2.58 -1.86
C ALA A 73 -1.33 -2.72 -2.50
N SER A 74 -2.31 -1.96 -2.01
CA SER A 74 -3.53 -1.67 -2.77
C SER A 74 -3.44 -0.24 -3.31
N ILE A 75 -4.01 -0.02 -4.50
CA ILE A 75 -4.03 1.31 -5.12
C ILE A 75 -5.27 2.06 -4.62
N THR A 76 -5.12 3.32 -4.26
CA THR A 76 -6.23 4.17 -3.84
C THR A 76 -6.86 4.87 -5.05
N PRO A 77 -8.10 5.40 -4.94
CA PRO A 77 -8.68 6.24 -5.99
C PRO A 77 -7.78 7.41 -6.40
N GLU A 78 -7.04 8.00 -5.46
CA GLU A 78 -6.06 9.04 -5.71
C GLU A 78 -4.88 8.53 -6.55
N GLY A 79 -4.39 7.32 -6.30
CA GLY A 79 -3.36 6.67 -7.09
C GLY A 79 -3.81 6.35 -8.51
N GLU A 80 -5.04 5.87 -8.69
CA GLU A 80 -5.64 5.65 -10.02
C GLU A 80 -5.72 6.98 -10.80
N ALA A 81 -6.20 8.04 -10.15
CA ALA A 81 -6.26 9.37 -10.75
C ALA A 81 -4.87 9.91 -11.11
N TYR A 82 -3.86 9.65 -10.29
CA TYR A 82 -2.47 10.03 -10.54
C TYR A 82 -1.89 9.31 -11.76
N VAL A 83 -2.15 8.00 -11.91
CA VAL A 83 -1.75 7.23 -13.10
C VAL A 83 -2.48 7.73 -14.34
N ALA A 84 -3.79 8.01 -14.24
CA ALA A 84 -4.58 8.55 -15.34
C ALA A 84 -4.11 9.95 -15.78
N ALA A 85 -3.57 10.75 -14.84
CA ALA A 85 -2.96 12.05 -15.13
C ALA A 85 -1.56 11.94 -15.77
N GLY A 86 -0.94 10.75 -15.78
CA GLY A 86 0.37 10.52 -16.38
C GLY A 86 1.58 10.78 -15.47
N GLY A 87 1.34 11.02 -14.18
CA GLY A 87 2.39 11.29 -13.19
C GLY A 87 3.12 12.62 -13.38
N GLU A 88 4.20 12.81 -12.62
CA GLU A 88 5.03 14.01 -12.59
C GLU A 88 6.35 13.82 -13.37
N THR A 89 6.87 12.59 -13.45
CA THR A 89 8.17 12.32 -14.10
C THR A 89 8.05 11.99 -15.58
N GLY A 90 6.85 11.63 -16.04
CA GLY A 90 6.61 11.16 -17.41
C GLY A 90 6.86 9.66 -17.62
N ILE A 91 7.42 8.96 -16.63
CA ILE A 91 7.73 7.53 -16.74
C ILE A 91 6.48 6.65 -16.87
N ILE A 92 5.35 7.10 -16.33
CA ILE A 92 4.04 6.43 -16.48
C ILE A 92 3.67 6.34 -17.96
N GLY A 93 3.82 7.45 -18.69
CA GLY A 93 3.53 7.50 -20.13
C GLY A 93 4.52 6.68 -20.96
N GLU A 94 5.79 6.60 -20.56
CA GLU A 94 6.76 5.71 -21.20
C GLU A 94 6.45 4.23 -20.97
N TYR A 95 6.13 3.84 -19.74
CA TYR A 95 5.76 2.48 -19.39
C TYR A 95 4.52 2.01 -20.16
N GLN A 96 3.48 2.85 -20.24
CA GLN A 96 2.27 2.54 -21.01
C GLN A 96 2.57 2.36 -22.51
N ARG A 97 3.43 3.20 -23.09
CA ARG A 97 3.88 3.04 -24.49
C ARG A 97 4.64 1.74 -24.69
N TYR A 98 5.60 1.43 -23.82
CA TYR A 98 6.35 0.16 -23.86
C TYR A 98 5.42 -1.05 -23.78
N ARG A 99 4.45 -1.04 -22.85
CA ARG A 99 3.46 -2.13 -22.72
C ARG A 99 2.59 -2.26 -23.96
N SER A 100 2.17 -1.14 -24.55
CA SER A 100 1.36 -1.11 -25.77
C SER A 100 2.12 -1.68 -26.97
N ILE A 101 3.41 -1.34 -27.11
CA ILE A 101 4.28 -1.92 -28.13
C ILE A 101 4.45 -3.41 -27.88
N LYS A 102 4.73 -3.84 -26.64
CA LYS A 102 4.90 -5.27 -26.29
C LYS A 102 3.62 -6.09 -26.53
N ALA A 103 2.45 -5.53 -26.26
CA ALA A 103 1.16 -6.14 -26.58
C ALA A 103 0.97 -6.30 -28.09
N ASN A 104 1.32 -5.27 -28.88
CA ASN A 104 1.24 -5.31 -30.35
C ASN A 104 2.32 -6.19 -31.01
N THR A 105 3.51 -6.28 -30.41
CA THR A 105 4.66 -7.06 -30.90
C THR A 105 4.52 -8.56 -30.62
N SER A 106 3.57 -8.98 -29.78
CA SER A 106 3.16 -10.40 -29.67
C SER A 106 2.56 -10.98 -30.96
N GLY A 107 2.36 -10.14 -31.99
CA GLY A 107 2.01 -10.54 -33.37
C GLY A 107 3.14 -10.53 -34.40
N ASN A 108 4.34 -10.00 -34.14
CA ASN A 108 5.51 -10.12 -35.04
C ASN A 108 6.76 -9.42 -34.45
N LEU A 109 7.88 -10.13 -34.40
CA LEU A 109 9.25 -9.56 -34.32
C LEU A 109 9.78 -9.35 -35.76
N PRO A 110 10.80 -8.48 -36.04
CA PRO A 110 11.95 -8.18 -35.17
C PRO A 110 12.47 -6.71 -35.14
N GLY A 111 13.21 -6.36 -34.08
CA GLY A 111 14.16 -5.21 -34.01
C GLY A 111 13.50 -3.81 -34.04
N ILE A 112 14.09 -2.69 -33.66
CA ILE A 112 15.46 -2.28 -33.32
C ILE A 112 15.31 -0.96 -32.50
N GLU A 113 16.36 -0.60 -31.75
CA GLU A 113 16.80 0.79 -31.47
C GLU A 113 15.96 1.69 -30.54
N PHE A 114 16.52 1.91 -29.33
CA PHE A 114 16.28 3.13 -28.56
C PHE A 114 16.86 4.31 -29.34
N GLU A 115 16.03 5.02 -30.09
CA GLU A 115 16.41 6.32 -30.63
C GLU A 115 16.47 7.36 -29.50
N GLN A 116 17.69 7.85 -29.27
CA GLN A 116 17.95 9.14 -28.66
C GLN A 116 17.26 10.24 -29.47
N SER A 117 16.46 11.05 -28.79
CA SER A 117 16.14 12.43 -29.16
C SER A 117 15.40 13.05 -27.98
N ASP A 118 15.56 14.30 -27.59
CA ASP A 118 16.58 15.32 -27.74
C ASP A 118 16.05 16.43 -26.81
N GLN A 119 16.90 16.96 -25.94
CA GLN A 119 16.81 18.26 -25.27
C GLN A 119 15.45 18.79 -24.75
N LEU A 120 15.42 19.09 -23.45
CA LEU A 120 15.22 20.47 -23.00
C LEU A 120 15.95 20.72 -21.66
N THR A 121 16.94 21.59 -21.75
CA THR A 121 17.74 22.17 -20.66
C THR A 121 16.87 22.88 -19.62
N SER A 122 17.09 22.58 -18.34
CA SER A 122 17.02 23.59 -17.28
C SER A 122 18.11 23.30 -16.25
N TYR A 123 19.12 24.18 -16.24
CA TYR A 123 20.16 24.25 -15.23
C TYR A 123 19.53 24.39 -13.83
N PHE A 124 19.87 23.50 -12.91
CA PHE A 124 19.91 23.85 -11.49
C PHE A 124 21.14 23.20 -10.86
N GLU A 125 21.98 24.06 -10.31
CA GLU A 125 23.26 23.75 -9.68
C GLU A 125 23.04 23.24 -8.25
N PRO A 126 23.72 22.17 -7.80
CA PRO A 126 23.60 21.67 -6.43
C PRO A 126 24.63 22.32 -5.50
N PRO A 127 24.28 22.61 -4.24
CA PRO A 127 25.27 22.66 -3.17
C PRO A 127 25.14 21.41 -2.28
N SER A 128 26.18 20.59 -2.31
CA SER A 128 26.60 19.73 -1.19
C SER A 128 27.98 20.23 -0.72
N PRO A 129 28.52 19.86 0.45
CA PRO A 129 28.01 18.99 1.51
C PRO A 129 28.16 19.60 2.93
N SER A 130 27.65 18.95 3.98
CA SER A 130 28.35 18.83 5.26
C SER A 130 27.76 17.72 6.15
N SER A 131 28.66 16.88 6.63
CA SER A 131 28.50 15.78 7.58
C SER A 131 28.04 16.24 8.97
N GLU A 132 27.30 15.40 9.71
CA GLU A 132 27.68 14.92 11.06
C GLU A 132 26.65 13.93 11.64
N ILE A 133 27.14 12.86 12.27
CA ILE A 133 26.40 11.90 13.12
C ILE A 133 27.09 11.94 14.52
N PRO A 134 26.54 11.34 15.59
CA PRO A 134 25.68 11.86 16.67
C PRO A 134 26.47 11.97 18.02
N PRO A 135 25.88 12.14 19.25
CA PRO A 135 25.17 11.05 19.98
C PRO A 135 24.08 11.47 21.03
N ASP A 136 23.29 10.47 21.47
CA ASP A 136 22.51 10.27 22.74
C ASP A 136 21.58 11.41 23.26
N ILE A 137 20.44 11.18 23.94
CA ILE A 137 20.29 10.55 25.27
C ILE A 137 18.81 10.16 25.55
N THR A 138 18.62 8.94 26.07
CA THR A 138 17.64 8.43 27.07
C THR A 138 16.26 9.08 27.30
N GLY A 139 15.20 8.24 27.33
CA GLY A 139 13.90 8.50 27.99
C GLY A 139 13.14 7.20 28.30
N ALA A 140 12.50 7.12 29.46
CA ALA A 140 12.15 5.91 30.22
C ALA A 140 10.82 5.18 29.89
N THR A 141 10.85 3.83 30.05
CA THR A 141 9.93 2.89 30.75
C THR A 141 8.40 2.96 30.57
N LEU A 142 7.75 1.83 30.20
CA LEU A 142 6.66 1.11 30.92
C LEU A 142 6.29 -0.24 30.24
N PRO A 143 5.81 -1.27 30.98
CA PRO A 143 5.59 -2.62 30.46
C PRO A 143 4.18 -2.79 29.84
N ALA A 144 4.11 -2.83 28.50
CA ALA A 144 2.88 -3.01 27.72
C ALA A 144 2.45 -4.49 27.60
N GLY A 145 2.34 -5.21 28.72
CA GLY A 145 2.20 -6.67 28.72
C GLY A 145 0.80 -7.26 28.97
N VAL A 146 -0.16 -6.48 29.47
CA VAL A 146 -1.44 -7.04 29.96
C VAL A 146 -2.67 -6.59 29.15
N GLU A 147 -2.65 -5.41 28.52
CA GLU A 147 -3.82 -4.91 27.77
C GLU A 147 -3.95 -5.45 26.34
N ARG A 148 -2.84 -5.93 25.75
CA ARG A 148 -2.85 -6.48 24.38
C ARG A 148 -3.57 -7.81 24.27
N ASP A 149 -3.58 -8.64 25.32
CA ASP A 149 -4.31 -9.91 25.29
C ASP A 149 -5.83 -9.70 25.34
N ASP A 150 -6.31 -8.72 26.11
CA ASP A 150 -7.75 -8.37 26.16
C ASP A 150 -8.29 -7.97 24.78
N LEU A 151 -7.55 -7.16 24.03
CA LEU A 151 -7.94 -6.73 22.68
C LEU A 151 -7.98 -7.90 21.70
N ARG A 152 -7.00 -8.81 21.77
CA ARG A 152 -6.97 -10.03 20.94
C ARG A 152 -8.15 -10.96 21.24
N HIS A 153 -8.55 -11.07 22.51
CA HIS A 153 -9.74 -11.82 22.89
C HIS A 153 -11.04 -11.19 22.38
N ILE A 154 -11.12 -9.86 22.34
CA ILE A 154 -12.28 -9.14 21.76
C ILE A 154 -12.36 -9.39 20.24
N PHE A 155 -11.25 -9.29 19.52
CA PHE A 155 -11.20 -9.58 18.08
C PHE A 155 -11.56 -11.04 17.76
N ALA A 156 -11.01 -12.00 18.50
CA ALA A 156 -11.36 -13.41 18.33
C ALA A 156 -12.86 -13.68 18.61
N SER A 157 -13.46 -12.96 19.57
CA SER A 157 -14.89 -13.05 19.86
C SER A 157 -15.75 -12.47 18.74
N LEU A 158 -15.32 -11.36 18.13
CA LEU A 158 -15.98 -10.76 16.96
C LEU A 158 -15.88 -11.67 15.72
N GLU A 159 -14.71 -12.25 15.44
CA GLU A 159 -14.52 -13.24 14.36
C GLU A 159 -15.45 -14.45 14.53
N MET A 160 -15.52 -14.99 15.75
CA MET A 160 -16.36 -16.14 16.06
C MET A 160 -17.85 -15.82 15.84
N LEU A 161 -18.29 -14.61 16.22
CA LEU A 161 -19.68 -14.19 16.05
C LEU A 161 -20.05 -14.01 14.56
N ILE A 162 -19.16 -13.39 13.76
CA ILE A 162 -19.35 -13.21 12.32
C ILE A 162 -19.40 -14.58 11.62
N ASN A 163 -18.54 -15.52 12.01
CA ASN A 163 -18.52 -16.86 11.42
C ASN A 163 -19.80 -17.66 11.78
N SER A 164 -20.23 -17.55 13.04
CA SER A 164 -21.37 -18.31 13.59
C SER A 164 -22.74 -17.77 13.18
N ASP A 165 -22.83 -16.54 12.66
CA ASP A 165 -24.10 -15.99 12.20
C ASP A 165 -24.52 -16.60 10.85
N ALA A 166 -25.46 -17.54 10.87
CA ALA A 166 -26.00 -18.18 9.67
C ALA A 166 -26.89 -17.24 8.83
N SER A 167 -27.23 -16.06 9.35
CA SER A 167 -28.10 -15.07 8.69
C SER A 167 -27.33 -14.17 7.73
N LEU A 168 -25.99 -14.16 7.82
CA LEU A 168 -25.13 -13.34 6.97
C LEU A 168 -24.78 -14.09 5.66
N PRO A 169 -25.03 -13.49 4.48
CA PRO A 169 -24.56 -14.03 3.21
C PRO A 169 -23.04 -14.01 3.13
N ALA A 170 -22.45 -14.95 2.37
CA ALA A 170 -21.00 -15.14 2.31
C ALA A 170 -20.20 -13.88 1.91
N GLY A 171 -20.74 -13.06 1.00
CA GLY A 171 -20.12 -11.78 0.62
C GLY A 171 -20.09 -10.78 1.77
N GLN A 172 -21.18 -10.66 2.53
CA GLN A 172 -21.25 -9.75 3.67
C GLN A 172 -20.38 -10.22 4.84
N LYS A 173 -20.22 -11.54 5.03
CA LYS A 173 -19.25 -12.08 5.99
C LYS A 173 -17.82 -11.69 5.62
N SER A 174 -17.47 -11.82 4.34
CA SER A 174 -16.16 -11.43 3.83
C SER A 174 -15.87 -9.96 4.12
N ASP A 175 -16.81 -9.08 3.78
CA ASP A 175 -16.67 -7.64 4.03
C ASP A 175 -16.47 -7.32 5.52
N LEU A 176 -17.25 -7.96 6.39
CA LEU A 176 -17.12 -7.78 7.84
C LEU A 176 -15.80 -8.32 8.41
N PHE A 177 -15.25 -9.40 7.85
CA PHE A 177 -13.93 -9.88 8.22
C PHE A 177 -12.83 -8.91 7.78
N ILE A 178 -12.99 -8.29 6.61
CA ILE A 178 -12.07 -7.27 6.10
C ILE A 178 -12.10 -6.02 6.99
N ASP A 179 -13.30 -5.57 7.36
CA ASP A 179 -13.50 -4.46 8.30
C ASP A 179 -12.87 -4.78 9.66
N LEU A 180 -13.08 -6.01 10.17
CA LEU A 180 -12.51 -6.43 11.44
C LEU A 180 -10.97 -6.46 11.41
N LYS A 181 -10.36 -6.98 10.34
CA LYS A 181 -8.90 -6.98 10.17
C LYS A 181 -8.33 -5.57 10.02
N SER A 182 -9.05 -4.69 9.33
CA SER A 182 -8.68 -3.28 9.20
C SER A 182 -8.74 -2.56 10.55
N LEU A 183 -9.71 -2.90 11.39
CA LEU A 183 -9.83 -2.40 12.76
C LEU A 183 -8.71 -2.93 13.66
N GLU A 184 -8.43 -4.23 13.64
CA GLU A 184 -7.31 -4.86 14.37
C GLU A 184 -5.98 -4.20 14.01
N LEU A 185 -5.78 -3.90 12.73
CA LEU A 185 -4.59 -3.22 12.23
C LEU A 185 -4.50 -1.77 12.71
N GLN A 186 -5.59 -0.99 12.68
CA GLN A 186 -5.58 0.40 13.15
C GLN A 186 -5.34 0.49 14.65
N VAL A 187 -5.86 -0.46 15.43
CA VAL A 187 -5.68 -0.52 16.89
C VAL A 187 -4.27 -0.96 17.28
N SER A 188 -3.59 -1.72 16.41
CA SER A 188 -2.23 -2.20 16.65
C SER A 188 -1.13 -1.17 16.31
N LYS A 189 -1.47 -0.03 15.72
CA LYS A 189 -0.52 1.03 15.36
C LYS A 189 -0.17 1.90 16.58
N ASP A 190 1.07 2.38 16.64
CA ASP A 190 1.51 3.35 17.66
C ASP A 190 0.79 4.70 17.56
N ASN A 191 0.20 5.02 16.39
CA ASN A 191 -0.64 6.19 16.17
C ASN A 191 -1.95 5.82 15.45
N PRO A 192 -3.00 5.41 16.20
CA PRO A 192 -4.27 4.99 15.63
C PRO A 192 -5.06 6.15 15.01
N ARG A 193 -5.52 5.99 13.77
CA ARG A 193 -6.38 7.00 13.12
C ARG A 193 -7.82 6.88 13.61
N ARG A 194 -8.19 7.61 14.67
CA ARG A 194 -9.54 7.57 15.27
C ARG A 194 -10.71 7.72 14.28
N PRO A 195 -10.68 8.61 13.27
CA PRO A 195 -11.77 8.73 12.31
C PRO A 195 -12.00 7.43 11.49
N VAL A 196 -10.93 6.69 11.21
CA VAL A 196 -11.00 5.41 10.48
C VAL A 196 -11.56 4.31 11.39
N ILE A 197 -11.09 4.27 12.64
CA ILE A 197 -11.59 3.35 13.67
C ILE A 197 -13.09 3.55 13.89
N GLU A 198 -13.55 4.81 13.98
CA GLU A 198 -14.96 5.13 14.17
C GLU A 198 -15.83 4.76 12.96
N SER A 199 -15.33 4.95 11.74
CA SER A 199 -16.03 4.55 10.51
C SER A 199 -16.24 3.04 10.46
N ILE A 200 -15.15 2.27 10.63
CA ILE A 200 -15.19 0.80 10.60
C ILE A 200 -16.04 0.26 11.76
N ALA A 201 -15.89 0.84 12.95
CA ALA A 201 -16.71 0.47 14.09
C ALA A 201 -18.20 0.79 13.89
N SER A 202 -18.54 1.88 13.19
CA SER A 202 -19.92 2.20 12.84
C SER A 202 -20.54 1.15 11.92
N ASP A 203 -19.78 0.67 10.94
CA ASP A 203 -20.20 -0.38 10.02
C ASP A 203 -20.38 -1.73 10.73
N LEU A 204 -19.47 -2.10 11.63
CA LEU A 204 -19.60 -3.31 12.47
C LEU A 204 -20.76 -3.23 13.47
N LYS A 205 -21.06 -2.04 14.02
CA LYS A 205 -22.20 -1.81 14.94
C LYS A 205 -23.57 -1.95 14.28
N LYS A 206 -23.65 -1.93 12.95
CA LYS A 206 -24.91 -2.20 12.23
C LYS A 206 -25.41 -3.63 12.48
N LEU A 207 -24.53 -4.52 12.93
CA LEU A 207 -24.92 -5.85 13.41
C LEU A 207 -25.18 -5.81 14.92
N PRO A 208 -26.44 -6.06 15.35
CA PRO A 208 -26.81 -5.93 16.76
C PRO A 208 -26.05 -6.89 17.69
N GLY A 209 -25.54 -8.02 17.18
CA GLY A 209 -24.69 -8.94 17.93
C GLY A 209 -23.26 -8.45 18.16
N LEU A 210 -22.73 -7.58 17.30
CA LEU A 210 -21.35 -7.09 17.37
C LEU A 210 -21.22 -5.77 18.14
N ALA A 211 -22.29 -4.99 18.24
CA ALA A 211 -22.25 -3.62 18.77
C ALA A 211 -21.62 -3.52 20.17
N ALA A 212 -21.98 -4.42 21.09
CA ALA A 212 -21.45 -4.40 22.46
C ALA A 212 -19.93 -4.71 22.53
N LEU A 213 -19.44 -5.60 21.66
CA LEU A 213 -18.02 -5.94 21.58
C LEU A 213 -17.21 -4.83 20.91
N VAL A 214 -17.79 -4.17 19.91
CA VAL A 214 -17.18 -3.01 19.25
C VAL A 214 -17.14 -1.79 20.19
N ASP A 215 -18.17 -1.56 21.00
CA ASP A 215 -18.17 -0.52 22.04
C ASP A 215 -17.08 -0.80 23.11
N LEU A 216 -16.95 -2.07 23.53
CA LEU A 216 -15.91 -2.50 24.45
C LEU A 216 -14.51 -2.30 23.86
N LEU A 217 -14.34 -2.56 22.55
CA LEU A 217 -13.09 -2.33 21.83
C LEU A 217 -12.75 -0.82 21.79
N ILE A 218 -13.70 0.03 21.40
CA ILE A 218 -13.50 1.49 21.36
C ILE A 218 -13.15 2.06 22.73
N ALA A 219 -13.76 1.55 23.80
CA ALA A 219 -13.47 2.00 25.17
C ALA A 219 -12.04 1.66 25.64
N LYS A 220 -11.34 0.77 24.93
CA LYS A 220 -9.97 0.30 25.23
C LYS A 220 -8.91 0.97 24.33
N ILE A 221 -9.30 1.87 23.42
CA ILE A 221 -8.45 2.61 22.46
C ILE A 221 -8.45 4.11 22.81
#